data_AF-A0A1B9LWF1-F1
#
_entry.id   AF-A0A1B9LWF1-F1
#
_cell.length_a   1.000
_cell.length_b   1.000
_cell.length_c   1.000
_cell.angle_alpha   90.00
_cell.angle_beta   90.00
_cell.angle_gamma   90.00
#
_symmetry.space_group_name_H-M   'P 1'
#
loop_
_entity.id
_entity.type
_entity.pdbx_description
1 polymer ?
#
loop_
_entity_poly.entity_id
_entity_poly.type
_entity_poly.pdbx_seq_one_letter_code
_entity_poly.pdbx_strand_id
1 'polypeptide(L)'
;MITINMLTQNKKLSDFEDVIEIFDKIYEYIPCESDLSTKLDRDAFYAFVVIHTISHWQSDGWCNLLWNYATAKYIVPAMKAVNLPQIADAFEQVEQTYPFSYSECENEKELCSLANFIENPRQKRKYISSERLLAISEEQRQTYSKNFITKLKILDDLVTPLWDYQAPEQEVWRPVIHFINQHIQK
;
A
#
# COMPACT_ATOMS: atom_id res chain seq x y z
N MET A 1 -21.67 2.18 -5.87
CA MET A 1 -20.24 2.45 -5.68
C MET A 1 -20.15 3.69 -4.80
N ILE A 2 -19.44 3.61 -3.69
CA ILE A 2 -19.30 4.64 -2.66
C ILE A 2 -18.27 5.65 -3.14
N THR A 3 -18.65 6.92 -3.15
CA THR A 3 -17.82 8.01 -3.69
C THR A 3 -17.25 8.89 -2.59
N ILE A 4 -16.27 9.72 -2.93
CA ILE A 4 -15.76 10.76 -2.02
C ILE A 4 -16.90 11.64 -1.50
N ASN A 5 -17.83 12.10 -2.34
CA ASN A 5 -18.96 12.92 -1.91
C ASN A 5 -19.85 12.23 -0.87
N MET A 6 -20.04 10.91 -0.97
CA MET A 6 -20.81 10.14 0.01
C MET A 6 -20.09 10.06 1.35
N LEU A 7 -18.77 9.84 1.33
CA LEU A 7 -17.94 9.72 2.53
C LEU A 7 -17.83 11.06 3.29
N THR A 8 -17.66 12.16 2.55
CA THR A 8 -17.44 13.49 3.11
C THR A 8 -18.72 14.27 3.34
N GLN A 9 -19.86 13.77 2.85
CA GLN A 9 -21.12 14.51 2.80
C GLN A 9 -20.95 15.90 2.14
N ASN A 10 -20.07 15.99 1.14
CA ASN A 10 -19.68 17.22 0.43
C ASN A 10 -18.96 18.28 1.30
N LYS A 11 -18.48 17.92 2.50
CA LYS A 11 -17.66 18.81 3.32
C LYS A 11 -16.19 18.68 2.97
N LYS A 12 -15.48 19.80 2.91
CA LYS A 12 -14.03 19.79 2.74
C LYS A 12 -13.36 19.31 4.02
N LEU A 13 -12.28 18.57 3.84
CA LEU A 13 -11.38 18.14 4.91
C LEU A 13 -10.39 19.25 5.21
N SER A 14 -10.01 19.35 6.47
CA SER A 14 -9.07 20.32 7.02
C SER A 14 -7.85 19.67 7.66
N ASP A 15 -8.04 18.57 8.37
CA ASP A 15 -7.02 17.97 9.23
C ASP A 15 -7.11 16.45 9.29
N PHE A 16 -6.34 15.86 10.21
CA PHE A 16 -6.25 14.42 10.42
C PHE A 16 -7.55 13.81 10.97
N GLU A 17 -8.30 14.53 11.80
CA GLU A 17 -9.56 14.01 12.37
C GLU A 17 -10.58 13.75 11.25
N ASP A 18 -10.64 14.64 10.26
CA ASP A 18 -11.49 14.43 9.08
C ASP A 18 -11.04 13.19 8.25
N VAL A 19 -9.73 12.90 8.21
CA VAL A 19 -9.19 11.72 7.52
C VAL A 19 -9.59 10.44 8.26
N ILE A 20 -9.51 10.42 9.59
CA ILE A 20 -9.98 9.29 10.42
C ILE A 20 -11.48 9.06 10.19
N GLU A 21 -12.30 10.11 10.23
CA GLU A 21 -13.75 9.97 10.05
C GLU A 21 -14.11 9.31 8.71
N ILE A 22 -13.38 9.64 7.63
CA ILE A 22 -13.58 8.98 6.34
C ILE A 22 -13.15 7.52 6.39
N PHE A 23 -12.00 7.23 7.00
CA PHE A 23 -11.47 5.89 7.08
C PHE A 23 -12.42 4.96 7.86
N ASP A 24 -12.94 5.43 9.00
CA ASP A 24 -13.92 4.71 9.80
C ASP A 24 -15.22 4.45 9.02
N LYS A 25 -15.77 5.46 8.33
CA LYS A 25 -16.96 5.29 7.48
C LYS A 25 -16.76 4.24 6.40
N ILE A 26 -15.56 4.16 5.80
CA ILE A 26 -15.28 3.14 4.79
C ILE A 26 -15.44 1.74 5.39
N TYR A 27 -14.89 1.49 6.59
CA TYR A 27 -15.03 0.20 7.26
C TYR A 27 -16.46 -0.08 7.75
N GLU A 28 -17.22 0.94 8.14
CA GLU A 28 -18.64 0.80 8.45
C GLU A 28 -19.45 0.32 7.23
N TYR A 29 -19.18 0.88 6.05
CA TYR A 29 -19.86 0.49 4.82
C TYR A 29 -19.31 -0.80 4.20
N ILE A 30 -18.02 -1.06 4.39
CA ILE A 30 -17.28 -2.15 3.75
C ILE A 30 -16.46 -2.90 4.83
N PRO A 31 -17.09 -3.83 5.57
CA PRO A 31 -16.41 -4.57 6.63
C PRO A 31 -15.34 -5.55 6.13
N CYS A 32 -15.31 -5.84 4.82
CA CYS A 32 -14.39 -6.80 4.22
C CYS A 32 -13.48 -6.08 3.22
N GLU A 33 -12.16 -6.07 3.50
CA GLU A 33 -11.17 -5.40 2.65
C GLU A 33 -11.20 -5.88 1.19
N SER A 34 -11.48 -7.18 0.96
CA SER A 34 -11.55 -7.73 -0.40
C SER A 34 -12.62 -7.09 -1.29
N ASP A 35 -13.63 -6.46 -0.69
CA ASP A 35 -14.70 -5.78 -1.41
C ASP A 35 -14.36 -4.32 -1.76
N LEU A 36 -13.34 -3.72 -1.15
CA LEU A 36 -13.04 -2.28 -1.24
C LEU A 36 -12.92 -1.79 -2.70
N SER A 37 -12.13 -2.49 -3.51
CA SER A 37 -11.89 -2.12 -4.91
C SER A 37 -13.13 -2.20 -5.82
N THR A 38 -14.17 -2.90 -5.38
CA THR A 38 -15.43 -3.06 -6.12
C THR A 38 -16.54 -2.15 -5.61
N LYS A 39 -16.51 -1.84 -4.30
CA LYS A 39 -17.52 -1.04 -3.63
C LYS A 39 -17.19 0.44 -3.61
N LEU A 40 -15.92 0.84 -3.51
CA LEU A 40 -15.49 2.24 -3.63
C LEU A 40 -15.32 2.62 -5.10
N ASP A 41 -15.57 3.89 -5.41
CA ASP A 41 -15.17 4.43 -6.71
C ASP A 41 -13.65 4.59 -6.75
N ARG A 42 -13.10 4.79 -7.95
CA ARG A 42 -11.66 4.78 -8.14
C ARG A 42 -10.95 5.84 -7.27
N ASP A 43 -11.53 7.02 -7.17
CA ASP A 43 -10.91 8.12 -6.43
C ASP A 43 -11.01 7.86 -4.91
N ALA A 44 -12.18 7.44 -4.41
CA ALA A 44 -12.32 7.05 -3.00
C ALA A 44 -11.42 5.86 -2.64
N PHE A 45 -11.26 4.90 -3.55
CA PHE A 45 -10.38 3.76 -3.36
C PHE A 45 -8.91 4.17 -3.32
N TYR A 46 -8.45 5.06 -4.19
CA TYR A 46 -7.08 5.55 -4.15
C TYR A 46 -6.80 6.39 -2.91
N ALA A 47 -7.75 7.23 -2.48
CA ALA A 47 -7.64 7.93 -1.20
C ALA A 47 -7.49 6.94 -0.03
N PHE A 48 -8.34 5.90 0.01
CA PHE A 48 -8.24 4.83 1.00
C PHE A 48 -6.87 4.15 0.97
N VAL A 49 -6.38 3.74 -0.20
CA VAL A 49 -5.08 3.03 -0.32
C VAL A 49 -3.94 3.88 0.23
N VAL A 50 -3.94 5.19 0.00
CA VAL A 50 -2.91 6.10 0.53
C VAL A 50 -3.02 6.22 2.05
N ILE A 51 -4.22 6.48 2.59
CA ILE A 51 -4.44 6.56 4.05
C ILE A 51 -3.99 5.26 4.71
N HIS A 52 -4.48 4.13 4.20
CA HIS A 52 -4.17 2.79 4.68
C HIS A 52 -2.67 2.52 4.66
N THR A 53 -1.96 2.92 3.59
CA THR A 53 -0.51 2.75 3.44
C THR A 53 0.26 3.53 4.50
N ILE A 54 -0.06 4.81 4.68
CA ILE A 54 0.62 5.68 5.65
C ILE A 54 0.37 5.14 7.07
N SER A 55 -0.88 4.88 7.43
CA SER A 55 -1.26 4.37 8.76
C SER A 55 -0.61 3.02 9.07
N HIS A 56 -0.58 2.10 8.09
CA HIS A 56 0.08 0.80 8.28
C HIS A 56 1.58 0.95 8.47
N TRP A 57 2.24 1.76 7.65
CA TRP A 57 3.67 1.99 7.78
C TRP A 57 4.02 2.60 9.15
N GLN A 58 3.23 3.57 9.62
CA GLN A 58 3.42 4.19 10.95
C GLN A 58 3.26 3.19 12.11
N SER A 59 2.40 2.17 11.97
CA SER A 59 2.18 1.14 13.01
C SER A 59 3.18 -0.01 12.94
N ASP A 60 3.22 -0.70 11.80
CA ASP A 60 3.84 -2.03 11.65
C ASP A 60 4.96 -2.04 10.59
N GLY A 61 5.20 -0.91 9.94
CA GLY A 61 6.13 -0.81 8.81
C GLY A 61 5.61 -1.49 7.53
N TRP A 62 6.54 -1.86 6.64
CA TRP A 62 6.20 -2.27 5.28
C TRP A 62 5.70 -3.71 5.12
N CYS A 63 6.17 -4.63 5.96
CA CYS A 63 6.07 -6.06 5.67
C CYS A 63 4.61 -6.51 5.46
N ASN A 64 3.69 -6.21 6.36
CA ASN A 64 2.29 -6.63 6.19
C ASN A 64 1.57 -5.86 5.07
N LEU A 65 1.95 -4.61 4.82
CA LEU A 65 1.34 -3.76 3.79
C LEU A 65 1.65 -4.25 2.37
N LEU A 66 2.91 -4.58 2.09
CA LEU A 66 3.35 -5.03 0.77
C LEU A 66 2.64 -6.32 0.32
N TRP A 67 2.16 -7.12 1.27
CA TRP A 67 1.52 -8.40 0.99
C TRP A 67 0.01 -8.40 1.22
N ASN A 68 -0.60 -7.23 1.44
CA ASN A 68 -2.06 -7.11 1.52
C ASN A 68 -2.66 -7.24 0.11
N TYR A 69 -3.33 -8.36 -0.16
CA TYR A 69 -3.86 -8.68 -1.49
C TYR A 69 -4.90 -7.66 -2.00
N ALA A 70 -5.63 -7.01 -1.10
CA ALA A 70 -6.66 -6.03 -1.47
C ALA A 70 -6.06 -4.70 -1.95
N THR A 71 -4.90 -4.30 -1.42
CA THR A 71 -4.34 -2.95 -1.61
C THR A 71 -2.98 -2.91 -2.29
N ALA A 72 -2.13 -3.93 -2.15
CA ALA A 72 -0.72 -3.90 -2.57
C ALA A 72 -0.52 -3.45 -4.02
N LYS A 73 -1.26 -4.04 -4.97
CA LYS A 73 -1.19 -3.71 -6.40
C LYS A 73 -1.67 -2.31 -6.77
N TYR A 74 -2.27 -1.59 -5.83
CA TYR A 74 -2.82 -0.26 -6.04
C TYR A 74 -2.01 0.85 -5.37
N ILE A 75 -0.98 0.52 -4.58
CA ILE A 75 -0.17 1.53 -3.88
C ILE A 75 0.47 2.49 -4.88
N VAL A 76 1.18 1.96 -5.88
CA VAL A 76 1.83 2.78 -6.93
C VAL A 76 0.84 3.70 -7.66
N PRO A 77 -0.26 3.22 -8.27
CA PRO A 77 -1.19 4.11 -8.96
C PRO A 77 -1.90 5.09 -8.01
N ALA A 78 -2.18 4.71 -6.77
CA ALA A 78 -2.79 5.61 -5.79
C ALA A 78 -1.84 6.74 -5.37
N MET A 79 -0.56 6.44 -5.13
CA MET A 79 0.49 7.44 -4.84
C MET A 79 0.64 8.44 -5.99
N LYS A 80 0.60 7.97 -7.25
CA LYS A 80 0.60 8.86 -8.42
C LYS A 80 -0.65 9.75 -8.46
N ALA A 81 -1.83 9.21 -8.13
CA ALA A 81 -3.08 9.96 -8.13
C ALA A 81 -3.09 11.11 -7.12
N VAL A 82 -2.52 10.90 -5.93
CA VAL A 82 -2.40 11.94 -4.87
C VAL A 82 -1.18 12.86 -5.04
N ASN A 83 -0.56 12.86 -6.22
CA ASN A 83 0.61 13.68 -6.55
C ASN A 83 1.85 13.41 -5.69
N LEU A 84 2.13 12.12 -5.41
CA LEU A 84 3.34 11.63 -4.73
C LEU A 84 4.21 10.76 -5.67
N PRO A 85 4.67 11.28 -6.83
CA PRO A 85 5.36 10.48 -7.84
C PRO A 85 6.69 9.89 -7.35
N GLN A 86 7.45 10.61 -6.53
CA GLN A 86 8.74 10.12 -6.01
C GLN A 86 8.58 8.89 -5.11
N ILE A 87 7.53 8.86 -4.29
CA ILE A 87 7.20 7.71 -3.43
C ILE A 87 6.70 6.56 -4.30
N ALA A 88 5.86 6.85 -5.30
CA ALA A 88 5.40 5.84 -6.27
C ALA A 88 6.57 5.18 -7.02
N ASP A 89 7.54 5.96 -7.50
CA ASP A 89 8.70 5.45 -8.22
C ASP A 89 9.61 4.62 -7.30
N ALA A 90 9.78 5.02 -6.03
CA ALA A 90 10.52 4.24 -5.05
C ALA A 90 9.82 2.89 -4.76
N PHE A 91 8.49 2.89 -4.65
CA PHE A 91 7.69 1.67 -4.54
C PHE A 91 7.83 0.76 -5.76
N GLU A 92 7.74 1.31 -6.98
CA GLU A 92 7.96 0.53 -8.21
C GLU A 92 9.34 -0.12 -8.23
N GLN A 93 10.37 0.57 -7.73
CA GLN A 93 11.71 -0.02 -7.61
C GLN A 93 11.78 -1.18 -6.61
N VAL A 94 10.95 -1.17 -5.56
CA VAL A 94 10.81 -2.33 -4.64
C VAL A 94 10.12 -3.48 -5.39
N GLU A 95 9.01 -3.21 -6.07
CA GLU A 95 8.27 -4.23 -6.82
C GLU A 95 9.09 -4.89 -7.93
N GLN A 96 9.95 -4.13 -8.60
CA GLN A 96 10.87 -4.64 -9.63
C GLN A 96 11.93 -5.60 -9.08
N THR A 97 12.11 -5.67 -7.75
CA THR A 97 12.98 -6.68 -7.14
C THR A 97 12.32 -8.05 -7.03
N TYR A 98 11.03 -8.17 -7.32
CA TYR A 98 10.33 -9.43 -7.17
C TYR A 98 10.63 -10.38 -8.34
N PRO A 99 10.60 -11.70 -8.12
CA PRO A 99 10.71 -12.68 -9.20
C PRO A 99 9.55 -12.60 -10.20
N PHE A 100 8.41 -12.03 -9.82
CA PHE A 100 7.25 -11.77 -10.66
C PHE A 100 6.37 -10.65 -10.06
N SER A 101 5.53 -10.03 -10.89
CA SER A 101 4.64 -8.93 -10.50
C SER A 101 3.48 -9.39 -9.61
N TYR A 102 2.95 -8.50 -8.76
CA TYR A 102 1.70 -8.74 -8.03
C TYR A 102 0.52 -9.09 -8.95
N SER A 103 0.50 -8.55 -10.16
CA SER A 103 -0.54 -8.83 -11.15
C SER A 103 -0.55 -10.30 -11.61
N GLU A 104 0.55 -11.02 -11.41
CA GLU A 104 0.70 -12.44 -11.70
C GLU A 104 0.32 -13.33 -10.51
N CYS A 105 -0.03 -12.77 -9.34
CA CYS A 105 -0.52 -13.54 -8.21
C CYS A 105 -2.02 -13.81 -8.35
N GLU A 106 -2.40 -15.08 -8.47
CA GLU A 106 -3.80 -15.48 -8.66
C GLU A 106 -4.66 -15.26 -7.41
N ASN A 107 -4.04 -15.33 -6.23
CA ASN A 107 -4.72 -15.25 -4.94
C ASN A 107 -3.77 -14.82 -3.81
N GLU A 108 -4.33 -14.56 -2.64
CA GLU A 108 -3.61 -14.17 -1.43
C GLU A 108 -2.54 -15.20 -1.03
N LYS A 109 -2.80 -16.50 -1.17
CA LYS A 109 -1.84 -17.56 -0.81
C LYS A 109 -0.57 -17.50 -1.67
N GLU A 110 -0.71 -17.15 -2.95
CA GLU A 110 0.43 -16.94 -3.83
C GLU A 110 1.22 -15.68 -3.45
N LEU A 111 0.52 -14.59 -3.11
CA LEU A 111 1.13 -13.37 -2.61
C LEU A 111 1.91 -13.61 -1.30
N CYS A 112 1.33 -14.34 -0.35
CA CYS A 112 2.03 -14.75 0.87
C CYS A 112 3.23 -15.67 0.57
N SER A 113 3.15 -16.51 -0.47
CA SER A 113 4.29 -17.34 -0.88
C SER A 113 5.44 -16.47 -1.42
N LEU A 114 5.13 -15.42 -2.18
CA LEU A 114 6.09 -14.40 -2.64
C LEU A 114 6.74 -13.65 -1.47
N ALA A 115 5.93 -13.19 -0.52
CA ALA A 115 6.39 -12.56 0.71
C ALA A 115 7.40 -13.44 1.46
N ASN A 116 6.99 -14.69 1.71
CA ASN A 116 7.81 -15.67 2.41
C ASN A 116 9.10 -16.00 1.64
N PHE A 117 9.06 -15.99 0.30
CA PHE A 117 10.22 -16.17 -0.53
C PHE A 117 11.24 -15.03 -0.35
N ILE A 118 10.80 -13.78 -0.35
CA ILE A 118 11.68 -12.61 -0.38
C ILE A 118 12.20 -12.22 1.01
N GLU A 119 11.34 -12.15 2.02
CA GLU A 119 11.69 -11.54 3.31
C GLU A 119 12.68 -12.33 4.15
N ASN A 120 12.59 -13.67 4.10
CA ASN A 120 13.44 -14.52 4.93
C ASN A 120 13.89 -15.75 4.14
N PRO A 121 14.97 -15.60 3.35
CA PRO A 121 15.40 -16.61 2.38
C PRO A 121 15.84 -17.94 3.02
N ARG A 122 16.16 -17.95 4.32
CA ARG A 122 16.69 -19.13 5.03
C ARG A 122 15.62 -19.95 5.76
N GLN A 123 14.58 -19.32 6.32
CA GLN A 123 13.70 -20.00 7.29
C GLN A 123 12.29 -20.29 6.76
N LYS A 124 11.86 -19.65 5.67
CA LYS A 124 10.45 -19.67 5.26
C LYS A 124 10.09 -20.61 4.09
N ARG A 125 11.00 -21.48 3.60
CA ARG A 125 10.73 -22.30 2.39
C ARG A 125 9.52 -23.24 2.54
N LYS A 126 9.28 -23.77 3.74
CA LYS A 126 8.11 -24.61 4.05
C LYS A 126 6.76 -23.87 3.97
N TYR A 127 6.77 -22.54 3.93
CA TYR A 127 5.59 -21.68 3.79
C TYR A 127 5.41 -21.14 2.36
N ILE A 128 6.16 -21.69 1.40
CA ILE A 128 6.07 -21.35 -0.01
C ILE A 128 5.31 -22.48 -0.68
N SER A 129 4.12 -22.17 -1.17
CA SER A 129 3.28 -23.14 -1.89
C SER A 129 3.39 -23.04 -3.40
N SER A 130 4.01 -21.96 -3.91
CA SER A 130 4.20 -21.70 -5.33
C SER A 130 5.34 -22.54 -5.89
N GLU A 131 5.04 -23.42 -6.84
CA GLU A 131 6.04 -24.27 -7.51
C GLU A 131 7.08 -23.45 -8.26
N ARG A 132 6.67 -22.34 -8.90
CA ARG A 132 7.60 -21.43 -9.59
C ARG A 132 8.62 -20.81 -8.64
N LEU A 133 8.22 -20.45 -7.43
CA LEU A 133 9.14 -19.95 -6.39
C LEU A 133 10.05 -21.07 -5.85
N LEU A 134 9.53 -22.29 -5.71
CA LEU A 134 10.30 -23.44 -5.26
C LEU A 134 11.34 -23.91 -6.29
N ALA A 135 11.14 -23.63 -7.57
CA ALA A 135 12.08 -23.91 -8.64
C ALA A 135 13.30 -22.96 -8.65
N ILE A 136 13.20 -21.79 -8.03
CA ILE A 136 14.31 -20.83 -7.94
C ILE A 136 15.37 -21.34 -6.94
N SER A 137 16.65 -21.18 -7.30
CA SER A 137 17.76 -21.63 -6.46
C SER A 137 17.87 -20.82 -5.16
N GLU A 138 18.51 -21.37 -4.14
CA GLU A 138 18.71 -20.64 -2.88
C GLU A 138 19.60 -19.39 -3.08
N GLU A 139 20.61 -19.48 -3.95
CA GLU A 139 21.48 -18.35 -4.29
C GLU A 139 20.69 -17.22 -4.95
N GLN A 140 19.85 -17.53 -5.94
CA GLN A 140 18.98 -16.55 -6.59
C GLN A 140 18.00 -15.93 -5.60
N ARG A 141 17.42 -16.73 -4.70
CA ARG A 141 16.54 -16.25 -3.63
C ARG A 141 17.25 -15.28 -2.69
N GLN A 142 18.52 -15.54 -2.33
CA GLN A 142 19.32 -14.62 -1.53
C GLN A 142 19.57 -13.29 -2.25
N THR A 143 19.81 -13.32 -3.57
CA THR A 143 19.95 -12.12 -4.39
C THR A 143 18.65 -11.30 -4.43
N TYR A 144 17.50 -11.95 -4.65
CA TYR A 144 16.19 -11.27 -4.60
C TYR A 144 15.95 -10.62 -3.24
N SER A 145 16.16 -11.36 -2.15
CA SER A 145 16.01 -10.85 -0.78
C SER A 145 16.92 -9.65 -0.50
N LYS A 146 18.19 -9.71 -0.89
CA LYS A 146 19.14 -8.60 -0.68
C LYS A 146 18.74 -7.35 -1.47
N ASN A 147 18.30 -7.52 -2.72
CA ASN A 147 17.85 -6.41 -3.55
C ASN A 147 16.58 -5.78 -2.97
N PHE A 148 15.62 -6.61 -2.54
CA PHE A 148 14.41 -6.17 -1.87
C PHE A 148 14.72 -5.33 -0.62
N ILE A 149 15.52 -5.85 0.31
CA ILE A 149 15.90 -5.14 1.54
C ILE A 149 16.57 -3.80 1.21
N THR A 150 17.44 -3.78 0.19
CA THR A 150 18.13 -2.56 -0.23
C THR A 150 17.17 -1.50 -0.76
N LYS A 151 16.24 -1.90 -1.65
CA LYS A 151 15.24 -0.98 -2.21
C LYS A 151 14.21 -0.55 -1.19
N LEU A 152 13.79 -1.47 -0.32
CA LEU A 152 12.89 -1.18 0.78
C LEU A 152 13.49 -0.14 1.72
N LYS A 153 14.79 -0.23 2.02
CA LYS A 153 15.46 0.76 2.87
C LYS A 153 15.47 2.16 2.23
N ILE A 154 15.67 2.26 0.92
CA ILE A 154 15.60 3.54 0.19
C ILE A 154 14.19 4.13 0.28
N LEU A 155 13.15 3.31 0.08
CA LEU A 155 11.77 3.74 0.24
C LEU A 155 11.48 4.19 1.68
N ASP A 156 11.95 3.44 2.67
CA ASP A 156 11.80 3.73 4.09
C ASP A 156 12.46 5.06 4.46
N ASP A 157 13.71 5.29 4.04
CA ASP A 157 14.45 6.55 4.25
C ASP A 157 13.77 7.74 3.57
N LEU A 158 13.12 7.52 2.42
CA LEU A 158 12.38 8.55 1.70
C LEU A 158 11.11 8.99 2.45
N VAL A 159 10.33 8.04 2.99
CA VAL A 159 9.05 8.36 3.63
C VAL A 159 9.18 8.72 5.10
N THR A 160 10.22 8.25 5.79
CA THR A 160 10.44 8.53 7.22
C THR A 160 10.30 10.01 7.58
N PRO A 161 11.01 10.96 6.94
CA PRO A 161 10.86 12.38 7.28
C PRO A 161 9.48 12.97 6.93
N LEU A 162 8.67 12.28 6.14
CA LEU A 162 7.36 12.74 5.67
C LEU A 162 6.20 12.16 6.47
N TRP A 163 6.35 10.93 6.98
CA TRP A 163 5.26 10.15 7.57
C TRP A 163 5.51 9.76 9.02
N ASP A 164 6.74 9.84 9.54
CA ASP A 164 7.00 9.52 10.94
C ASP A 164 6.17 10.41 11.87
N TYR A 165 5.83 9.94 13.08
CA TYR A 165 5.07 10.71 14.07
C TYR A 165 5.75 12.03 14.48
N GLN A 166 7.04 12.20 14.20
CA GLN A 166 7.77 13.46 14.39
C GLN A 166 7.55 14.46 13.25
N ALA A 167 7.04 14.03 12.09
CA ALA A 167 6.67 14.92 11.00
C ALA A 167 5.45 15.76 11.42
N PRO A 168 5.30 17.01 10.94
CA PRO A 168 4.10 17.79 11.21
C PRO A 168 2.87 17.04 10.67
N GLU A 169 1.92 16.70 11.53
CA GLU A 169 0.74 15.89 11.17
C GLU A 169 0.00 16.46 9.95
N GLN A 170 -0.11 17.79 9.88
CA GLN A 170 -0.72 18.47 8.73
C GLN A 170 -0.01 18.18 7.42
N GLU A 171 1.32 17.99 7.43
CA GLU A 171 2.12 17.69 6.24
C GLU A 171 1.99 16.22 5.80
N VAL A 172 1.85 15.28 6.75
CA VAL A 172 1.62 13.85 6.48
C VAL A 172 0.38 13.66 5.62
N TRP A 173 -0.74 14.27 6.05
CA TRP A 173 -2.06 14.03 5.46
C TRP A 173 -2.43 15.01 4.35
N ARG A 174 -1.66 16.10 4.18
CA ARG A 174 -1.93 17.14 3.18
C ARG A 174 -2.14 16.60 1.75
N PRO A 175 -1.33 15.66 1.24
CA PRO A 175 -1.52 15.16 -0.13
C PRO A 175 -2.89 14.51 -0.33
N VAL A 176 -3.32 13.67 0.62
CA VAL A 176 -4.61 12.98 0.52
C VAL A 176 -5.79 13.91 0.81
N ILE A 177 -5.67 14.83 1.79
CA ILE A 177 -6.67 15.88 2.04
C ILE A 177 -6.88 16.72 0.79
N HIS A 178 -5.78 17.13 0.12
CA HIS A 178 -5.86 17.91 -1.11
C HIS A 178 -6.55 17.14 -2.22
N PHE A 179 -6.16 15.89 -2.43
CA PHE A 179 -6.79 15.00 -3.42
C PHE A 179 -8.29 14.83 -3.16
N ILE A 180 -8.69 14.50 -1.93
CA ILE A 180 -10.11 14.34 -1.58
C ILE A 180 -10.87 15.65 -1.86
N ASN A 181 -10.33 16.79 -1.43
CA ASN A 181 -10.94 18.11 -1.63
C ASN A 181 -11.08 18.53 -3.10
N GLN A 182 -10.20 18.06 -3.99
CA GLN A 182 -10.33 18.30 -5.44
C GLN A 182 -11.47 17.50 -6.09
N HIS A 183 -11.87 16.40 -5.45
CA HIS A 183 -12.91 15.49 -5.93
C HIS A 183 -14.25 15.66 -5.17
N ILE A 184 -14.31 16.57 -4.20
CA ILE A 184 -15.56 17.07 -3.63
C ILE A 184 -16.18 18.05 -4.61
N GLN A 185 -17.38 17.72 -5.11
CA GLN A 185 -18.15 18.48 -6.11
C GLN A 185 -17.50 18.61 -7.51
N LYS A 186 -17.34 17.46 -8.18
CA LYS A 186 -17.70 17.34 -9.60
C LYS A 186 -19.13 16.83 -9.74
#